data_AF-A0A528N4D6-F1
#
_entry.id   AF-A0A528N4D6-F1
#
_cell.length_a   1.000
_cell.length_b   1.000
_cell.length_c   1.000
_cell.angle_alpha   90.00
_cell.angle_beta   90.00
_cell.angle_gamma   90.00
#
_symmetry.space_group_name_H-M   'P 1'
#
loop_
_entity.id
_entity.type
_entity.pdbx_description
1 polymer ?
#
loop_
_entity_poly.entity_id
_entity_poly.type
_entity_poly.pdbx_seq_one_letter_code
_entity_poly.pdbx_strand_id
1 'polypeptide(L)'
;AKLGIPFTNVEVSSHTGDTRKPDYVAKNPNAMVPLLELDDGRRLAESNAILLYLAEGTRFLPADKYERALAYQSLFFEQYSHEPYIAVRKAL
;
A
#
# COMPACT_ATOMS: atom_id res chain seq x y z
N ALA A 1 -4.11 -13.04 5.99
CA ALA A 1 -3.43 -12.61 7.25
C ALA A 1 -4.28 -11.55 7.98
N LYS A 2 -4.12 -11.39 9.31
CA LYS A 2 -4.88 -10.56 10.31
C LYS A 2 -6.40 -10.40 10.17
N LEU A 3 -6.89 -10.02 8.99
CA LEU A 3 -8.31 -9.91 8.63
C LEU A 3 -8.90 -11.22 8.09
N GLY A 4 -8.07 -12.22 7.77
CA GLY A 4 -8.55 -13.51 7.25
C GLY A 4 -9.10 -13.47 5.82
N ILE A 5 -8.98 -12.34 5.13
CA ILE A 5 -9.40 -12.18 3.73
C ILE A 5 -8.49 -13.04 2.83
N PRO A 6 -9.05 -13.89 1.94
CA PRO A 6 -8.29 -14.65 0.96
C PRO A 6 -7.73 -13.72 -0.10
N PHE A 7 -6.52 -14.01 -0.59
CA PHE A 7 -5.88 -13.22 -1.64
C PHE A 7 -4.89 -14.10 -2.40
N THR A 8 -4.62 -13.71 -3.64
CA THR A 8 -3.57 -14.32 -4.46
C THR A 8 -2.36 -13.40 -4.48
N ASN A 9 -1.18 -13.93 -4.17
CA ASN A 9 0.06 -13.20 -4.38
C ASN A 9 0.46 -13.30 -5.85
N VAL A 10 0.65 -12.15 -6.48
CA VAL A 10 1.27 -12.06 -7.81
C VAL A 10 2.65 -11.45 -7.62
N GLU A 11 3.68 -12.23 -7.90
CA GLU A 11 5.06 -11.79 -7.73
C GLU A 11 5.43 -10.80 -8.84
N VAL A 12 5.87 -9.61 -8.44
CA VAL A 12 6.34 -8.54 -9.32
C VAL A 12 7.57 -7.92 -8.69
N SER A 13 8.67 -7.85 -9.43
CA SER A 13 9.93 -7.31 -8.92
C SER A 13 10.27 -5.96 -9.55
N SER A 14 10.47 -4.95 -8.71
CA SER A 14 11.03 -3.66 -9.12
C SER A 14 12.50 -3.78 -9.56
N HIS A 15 13.22 -4.79 -9.07
CA HIS A 15 14.65 -4.99 -9.36
C HIS A 15 14.89 -5.53 -10.77
N THR A 16 13.99 -6.38 -11.26
CA THR A 16 14.03 -6.94 -12.63
C THR A 16 13.38 -6.01 -13.66
N GLY A 17 12.82 -4.89 -13.21
CA GLY A 17 12.13 -3.92 -14.06
C GLY A 17 10.68 -4.30 -14.41
N ASP A 18 10.09 -5.31 -13.76
CA ASP A 18 8.73 -5.76 -14.08
C ASP A 18 7.69 -4.65 -13.90
N THR A 19 7.87 -3.79 -12.91
CA THR A 19 6.95 -2.66 -12.65
C THR A 19 6.98 -1.59 -13.76
N ARG A 20 8.02 -1.59 -14.60
CA ARG A 20 8.18 -0.65 -15.73
C ARG A 20 7.65 -1.20 -17.05
N LYS A 21 7.25 -2.48 -17.10
CA LYS A 21 6.63 -3.07 -18.30
C LYS A 21 5.32 -2.34 -18.63
N PRO A 22 4.98 -2.14 -19.91
CA PRO A 22 3.77 -1.40 -20.32
C PRO A 22 2.50 -1.92 -19.65
N ASP A 23 2.37 -3.25 -19.55
CA ASP A 23 1.20 -3.89 -18.94
C ASP A 23 1.05 -3.54 -17.45
N TYR A 24 2.15 -3.40 -16.69
CA TYR A 24 2.09 -3.02 -15.29
C TYR A 24 1.84 -1.52 -15.12
N VAL A 25 2.51 -0.69 -15.93
CA VAL A 25 2.33 0.78 -15.93
C VAL A 25 0.88 1.15 -16.27
N ALA A 26 0.23 0.41 -17.16
CA ALA A 26 -1.20 0.56 -17.45
C ALA A 26 -2.10 0.27 -16.23
N LYS A 27 -1.62 -0.51 -15.26
CA LYS A 27 -2.33 -0.77 -13.98
C LYS A 27 -2.03 0.29 -12.93
N ASN A 28 -0.77 0.70 -12.81
CA ASN A 28 -0.29 1.71 -11.87
C ASN A 28 0.75 2.61 -12.56
N PRO A 29 0.39 3.85 -12.96
CA PRO A 29 1.31 4.79 -13.59
C PRO A 29 2.56 5.12 -12.77
N ASN A 30 2.49 5.02 -11.43
CA ASN A 30 3.66 5.22 -10.56
C ASN A 30 4.69 4.09 -10.67
N ALA A 31 4.32 2.95 -11.26
CA ALA A 31 5.20 1.79 -11.49
C ALA A 31 5.86 1.27 -10.19
N MET A 32 5.07 1.25 -9.12
CA MET A 32 5.49 0.74 -7.81
C MET A 32 4.59 -0.41 -7.37
N VAL A 33 5.17 -1.29 -6.55
CA VAL A 33 4.46 -2.27 -5.71
C VAL A 33 4.35 -1.70 -4.30
N PRO A 34 3.36 -2.12 -3.49
CA PRO A 34 2.27 -3.05 -3.82
C PRO A 34 1.15 -2.42 -4.66
N LEU A 35 0.36 -3.28 -5.31
CA LEU A 35 -0.87 -2.93 -6.02
C LEU A 35 -1.96 -3.94 -5.64
N LEU A 36 -3.10 -3.47 -5.15
CA LEU A 36 -4.28 -4.30 -4.90
C LEU A 36 -5.18 -4.27 -6.14
N GLU A 37 -5.59 -5.44 -6.63
CA GLU A 37 -6.65 -5.60 -7.64
C GLU A 37 -7.83 -6.31 -6.97
N LEU A 38 -9.03 -5.74 -7.08
CA LEU A 38 -10.27 -6.28 -6.53
C LEU A 38 -10.92 -7.23 -7.55
N ASP A 39 -11.83 -8.08 -7.08
CA ASP A 39 -12.55 -9.04 -7.94
C ASP A 39 -13.35 -8.36 -9.06
N ASP A 40 -13.74 -7.10 -8.88
CA ASP A 40 -14.43 -6.29 -9.89
C ASP A 40 -13.48 -5.53 -10.85
N GLY A 41 -12.18 -5.83 -10.78
CA GLY A 41 -11.14 -5.27 -11.65
C GLY A 41 -10.66 -3.86 -11.26
N ARG A 42 -11.22 -3.24 -10.20
CA ARG A 42 -10.68 -1.98 -9.67
C ARG A 42 -9.29 -2.21 -9.07
N ARG A 43 -8.47 -1.16 -9.11
CA ARG A 43 -7.09 -1.19 -8.64
C ARG A 43 -6.82 -0.09 -7.64
N LEU A 44 -6.02 -0.38 -6.63
CA LEU A 44 -5.61 0.57 -5.60
C LEU A 44 -4.10 0.42 -5.35
N ALA A 45 -3.37 1.51 -5.61
CA ALA A 45 -1.95 1.64 -5.29
C ALA A 45 -1.77 2.34 -3.93
N GLU A 46 -0.50 2.50 -3.52
CA GLU A 46 -0.07 3.06 -2.22
C GLU A 46 -0.41 2.13 -1.04
N SER A 47 0.62 1.59 -0.39
CA SER A 47 0.48 0.62 0.71
C SER A 47 -0.41 1.14 1.84
N ASN A 48 -0.22 2.39 2.26
CA ASN A 48 -1.02 3.00 3.32
C ASN A 48 -2.49 3.21 2.89
N ALA A 49 -2.76 3.51 1.61
CA ALA A 49 -4.14 3.56 1.12
C ALA A 49 -4.79 2.17 1.08
N ILE A 50 -4.05 1.14 0.66
CA ILE A 50 -4.49 -0.26 0.70
C ILE A 50 -4.81 -0.70 2.13
N LEU A 51 -3.95 -0.34 3.10
CA LEU A 51 -4.20 -0.62 4.52
C LEU A 51 -5.50 0.04 5.01
N LEU A 52 -5.69 1.32 4.71
CA LEU A 52 -6.91 2.05 5.11
C LEU A 52 -8.17 1.44 4.49
N TYR A 53 -8.12 1.08 3.20
CA TYR A 53 -9.23 0.44 2.51
C TYR A 53 -9.61 -0.90 3.17
N LEU A 54 -8.63 -1.76 3.47
CA LEU A 54 -8.88 -3.06 4.08
C LEU A 54 -9.26 -2.97 5.57
N ALA A 55 -8.81 -1.92 6.27
CA ALA A 55 -9.05 -1.74 7.70
C ALA A 55 -10.40 -1.08 8.02
N GLU A 56 -11.07 -0.49 7.03
CA GLU A 56 -12.35 0.20 7.21
C GLU A 56 -13.40 -0.70 7.89
N GLY A 57 -14.06 -0.19 8.93
CA GLY A 57 -15.03 -0.96 9.73
C GLY A 57 -14.44 -2.08 10.60
N THR A 58 -13.11 -2.24 10.65
CA THR A 58 -12.43 -3.26 11.47
C THR A 58 -11.80 -2.65 12.71
N ARG A 59 -11.38 -3.47 13.67
CA ARG A 59 -10.63 -3.03 14.87
C ARG A 59 -9.26 -2.39 14.58
N PHE A 60 -8.79 -2.40 13.34
CA PHE A 60 -7.49 -1.84 12.95
C PHE A 60 -7.56 -0.38 12.54
N LEU A 61 -8.76 0.17 12.34
CA LEU A 61 -8.97 1.59 12.10
C LEU A 61 -9.99 2.12 13.12
N PRO A 62 -9.59 3.04 14.03
CA PRO A 62 -10.52 3.60 15.01
C PRO A 62 -11.71 4.31 14.34
N ALA A 63 -12.90 4.15 14.94
CA ALA A 63 -14.11 4.83 14.48
C ALA A 63 -14.19 6.27 15.02
N ASP A 64 -13.58 6.55 16.19
CA ASP A 64 -13.49 7.91 16.69
C ASP A 64 -12.65 8.79 15.76
N LYS A 65 -13.13 10.00 15.49
CA LYS A 65 -12.51 10.90 14.51
C LYS A 65 -11.09 11.33 14.91
N TYR A 66 -10.82 11.50 16.20
CA TYR A 66 -9.54 11.96 16.69
C TYR A 66 -8.53 10.81 16.73
N GLU A 67 -8.93 9.65 17.24
CA GLU A 67 -8.09 8.44 17.20
C GLU A 67 -7.73 8.04 15.76
N ARG A 68 -8.68 8.16 14.83
CA ARG A 68 -8.44 7.93 13.41
C ARG A 68 -7.46 8.94 12.82
N ALA A 69 -7.54 10.21 13.24
CA ALA A 69 -6.58 11.23 12.82
C ALA A 69 -5.16 10.94 13.36
N LEU A 70 -5.01 10.36 14.55
CA LEU A 70 -3.71 9.91 15.07
C LEU A 70 -3.15 8.76 14.22
N ALA A 71 -3.98 7.80 13.81
CA ALA A 71 -3.54 6.76 12.88
C ALA A 71 -3.04 7.38 11.56
N TYR A 72 -3.78 8.34 10.99
CA TYR A 72 -3.35 9.04 9.78
C TYR A 72 -2.06 9.82 9.97
N GLN A 73 -1.89 10.50 11.10
CA GLN A 73 -0.65 11.20 11.44
C GLN A 73 0.55 10.24 11.40
N SER A 74 0.40 9.03 11.95
CA SER A 74 1.45 8.01 11.88
C SER A 74 1.71 7.53 10.45
N LEU A 75 0.67 7.28 9.64
CA LEU A 75 0.85 6.84 8.24
C LEU A 75 1.55 7.90 7.38
N PHE A 76 1.22 9.18 7.56
CA PHE A 76 1.89 10.26 6.83
C PHE A 76 3.31 10.51 7.33
N PHE A 77 3.53 10.44 8.64
CA PHE A 77 4.88 10.46 9.20
C PHE A 77 5.74 9.31 8.65
N GLU A 78 5.17 8.11 8.60
CA GLU A 78 5.86 6.93 8.10
C GLU A 78 6.28 7.14 6.64
N GLN A 79 5.35 7.52 5.77
CA GLN A 79 5.63 7.72 4.34
C GLN A 79 6.61 8.87 4.06
N TYR A 80 6.56 9.96 4.83
CA TYR A 80 7.36 11.15 4.54
C TYR A 80 8.72 11.14 5.24
N SER A 81 8.75 10.70 6.50
CA SER A 81 9.90 10.88 7.40
C SER A 81 10.60 9.58 7.79
N HIS A 82 9.99 8.43 7.54
CA HIS A 82 10.55 7.14 7.91
C HIS A 82 10.89 6.26 6.70
N GLU A 83 9.94 6.00 5.80
CA GLU A 83 10.11 5.14 4.64
C GLU A 83 11.33 5.54 3.78
N PRO A 84 11.48 6.82 3.39
CA PRO A 84 12.51 7.19 2.41
C PRO A 84 13.93 7.16 3.00
N TYR A 85 14.04 7.26 4.33
CA TYR A 85 15.30 7.48 5.02
C TYR A 85 15.76 6.26 5.82
N ILE A 86 14.82 5.51 6.40
CA ILE A 86 15.10 4.39 7.31
C ILE A 86 14.75 3.06 6.64
N ALA A 87 13.54 2.92 6.08
CA ALA A 87 13.06 1.64 5.58
C ALA A 87 13.68 1.26 4.23
N VAL A 88 13.80 2.21 3.29
CA VAL A 88 14.33 1.95 1.95
C VAL A 88 15.84 2.06 1.87
N ARG A 89 16.52 2.49 2.96
CA ARG A 89 17.95 2.81 3.07
C ARG A 89 18.66 2.69 1.72
N LYS A 90 18.52 3.72 0.88
CA LYS A 90 19.28 3.80 -0.39
C LYS A 90 20.74 3.68 0.01
N ALA A 91 21.35 2.52 -0.27
CA ALA A 91 22.79 2.39 -0.18
C ALA A 91 23.36 3.52 -1.05
N LEU A 92 24.06 4.45 -0.40
CA LEU A 92 24.97 5.36 -1.10
C LEU A 92 26.05 4.52 -1.79
#